data_AF-A0A1V9UMV5-F1
#
_entry.id   AF-A0A1V9UMV5-F1
#
_cell.length_a   1.000
_cell.length_b   1.000
_cell.length_c   1.000
_cell.angle_alpha   90.00
_cell.angle_beta   90.00
_cell.angle_gamma   90.00
#
_symmetry.space_group_name_H-M   'P 1'
#
loop_
_entity.id
_entity.type
_entity.pdbx_description
1 polymer ?
#
loop_
_entity_poly.entity_id
_entity_poly.type
_entity_poly.pdbx_seq_one_letter_code
_entity_poly.pdbx_strand_id
1 'polypeptide(L)'
;MSSNELDGAERTDPQADRLPSSGESPEKVEAPSTVVTSAFASNDPSENSDTPAEPVGTKQHTPEITESAAKSAPLVEPSLLKPDDREKISDQWVNVASKKIENDQKTFHRKVLTRVSAKKVTFKNVSFFQTVFDTCYFSYCVFDSCNFIGCRFVACNLNQSTFPGCKFDYTIFERTQVDDEILSAAPERNNLKLKFARTLRMNYQQIGDAKSVNRAIVVELEATEIFLKESWSSNSDYHRKKYVGLSRVWQFFKWVEFKTLDFVWGNGESVGKLLRSIAWVVFVVGIIDMAYSTGAKPFTGFLQSFVTAPALFLGVKALPDSIPPLLSAGISALRLLGFAFLTAILVKRFGRR
;
A
#
# COMPACT_ATOMS: atom_id res chain seq x y z
N MET A 1 -51.65 18.55 -21.02
CA MET A 1 -52.63 19.24 -21.90
C MET A 1 -52.00 20.55 -22.37
N SER A 2 -52.16 20.85 -23.66
CA SER A 2 -51.59 21.96 -24.43
C SER A 2 -50.19 21.75 -25.03
N SER A 3 -50.25 21.16 -26.22
CA SER A 3 -49.46 21.29 -27.44
C SER A 3 -48.63 22.59 -27.60
N ASN A 4 -47.43 22.46 -28.17
CA ASN A 4 -47.08 23.10 -29.44
C ASN A 4 -45.89 22.41 -30.10
N GLU A 5 -46.05 22.18 -31.39
CA GLU A 5 -45.16 21.54 -32.34
C GLU A 5 -44.10 22.51 -32.92
N LEU A 6 -43.28 21.91 -33.80
CA LEU A 6 -42.50 22.50 -34.91
C LEU A 6 -41.10 22.99 -34.53
N ASP A 7 -40.06 22.79 -35.31
CA ASP A 7 -39.70 21.93 -36.45
C ASP A 7 -38.24 22.34 -36.76
N GLY A 8 -37.48 21.56 -37.51
CA GLY A 8 -36.25 22.08 -38.13
C GLY A 8 -35.03 21.16 -38.04
N ALA A 9 -35.01 20.19 -38.95
CA ALA A 9 -33.79 19.53 -39.39
C ALA A 9 -32.95 20.49 -40.25
N GLU A 10 -31.61 20.48 -40.12
CA GLU A 10 -30.76 20.63 -41.29
C GLU A 10 -29.37 19.98 -41.11
N ARG A 11 -28.98 19.30 -42.19
CA ARG A 11 -27.75 18.55 -42.41
C ARG A 11 -26.57 19.50 -42.66
N THR A 12 -25.39 19.13 -42.18
CA THR A 12 -24.13 19.36 -42.93
C THR A 12 -23.12 18.25 -42.60
N ASP A 13 -22.85 17.40 -43.58
CA ASP A 13 -21.55 16.77 -43.84
C ASP A 13 -21.09 17.36 -45.18
N PRO A 14 -19.79 17.59 -45.45
CA PRO A 14 -18.90 16.44 -45.71
C PRO A 14 -17.38 16.65 -45.46
N GLN A 15 -16.69 15.49 -45.45
CA GLN A 15 -15.32 15.21 -45.96
C GLN A 15 -14.11 15.92 -45.30
N ALA A 16 -13.26 15.19 -44.57
CA ALA A 16 -12.19 14.30 -45.04
C ALA A 16 -10.89 15.04 -45.35
N ASP A 17 -9.86 14.83 -44.52
CA ASP A 17 -8.47 14.85 -44.97
C ASP A 17 -7.53 14.03 -44.05
N ARG A 18 -7.00 12.96 -44.64
CA ARG A 18 -5.60 12.50 -44.63
C ARG A 18 -4.89 12.23 -43.30
N LEU A 19 -4.81 10.94 -42.98
CA LEU A 19 -3.68 10.33 -42.27
C LEU A 19 -2.54 10.01 -43.25
N PRO A 20 -1.26 10.25 -42.90
CA PRO A 20 -0.14 9.54 -43.49
C PRO A 20 0.31 8.38 -42.59
N SER A 21 0.42 7.20 -43.20
CA SER A 21 1.19 6.07 -42.70
C SER A 21 2.69 6.31 -42.89
N SER A 22 3.53 5.85 -41.97
CA SER A 22 4.70 4.97 -42.24
C SER A 22 5.66 4.96 -41.06
N GLY A 23 6.26 3.79 -40.81
CA GLY A 23 7.57 3.70 -40.14
C GLY A 23 7.66 2.79 -38.92
N GLU A 24 7.41 1.50 -39.07
CA GLU A 24 8.00 0.48 -38.20
C GLU A 24 9.38 0.09 -38.75
N SER A 25 10.43 0.19 -37.92
CA SER A 25 11.61 -0.69 -37.93
C SER A 25 12.40 -0.52 -36.61
N PRO A 26 13.11 -1.56 -36.14
CA PRO A 26 13.43 -1.75 -34.73
C PRO A 26 14.79 -1.15 -34.35
N GLU A 27 14.85 -0.48 -33.20
CA GLU A 27 16.11 0.02 -32.66
C GLU A 27 16.61 -0.84 -31.49
N LYS A 28 17.90 -1.15 -31.59
CA LYS A 28 18.75 -2.02 -30.78
C LYS A 28 18.76 -1.62 -29.29
N VAL A 29 18.70 -2.63 -28.44
CA VAL A 29 19.07 -2.54 -27.02
C VAL A 29 20.60 -2.56 -26.91
N GLU A 30 21.20 -1.45 -26.50
CA GLU A 30 22.57 -1.38 -25.97
C GLU A 30 22.55 -1.25 -24.45
N ALA A 31 23.27 -2.16 -23.78
CA ALA A 31 23.50 -2.15 -22.35
C ALA A 31 24.71 -1.26 -21.99
N PRO A 32 24.72 -0.60 -20.82
CA PRO A 32 25.96 -0.11 -20.25
C PRO A 32 26.53 -1.04 -19.18
N SER A 33 27.83 -1.19 -19.32
CA SER A 33 28.84 -1.92 -18.58
C SER A 33 29.01 -1.52 -17.11
N THR A 34 29.39 -2.54 -16.35
CA THR A 34 30.12 -2.59 -15.08
C THR A 34 31.12 -1.46 -14.80
N VAL A 35 31.04 -0.87 -13.59
CA VAL A 35 32.17 -0.20 -12.91
C VAL A 35 32.11 -0.42 -11.38
N VAL A 36 33.09 -1.20 -10.91
CA VAL A 36 33.98 -1.03 -9.73
C VAL A 36 33.37 -0.99 -8.32
N THR A 37 33.60 -2.10 -7.61
CA THR A 37 33.77 -2.22 -6.16
C THR A 37 35.09 -1.59 -5.69
N SER A 38 35.07 -0.75 -4.65
CA SER A 38 36.24 -0.41 -3.84
C SER A 38 36.10 -0.94 -2.42
N ALA A 39 37.07 -1.77 -2.04
CA ALA A 39 37.35 -2.19 -0.67
C ALA A 39 38.23 -1.12 -0.01
N PHE A 40 38.04 -0.86 1.28
CA PHE A 40 39.04 -0.18 2.09
C PHE A 40 39.38 -1.01 3.32
N ALA A 41 40.69 -1.24 3.43
CA ALA A 41 41.37 -2.05 4.41
C ALA A 41 41.55 -1.30 5.73
N SER A 42 41.53 -2.09 6.80
CA SER A 42 42.05 -1.83 8.14
C SER A 42 43.55 -1.57 8.15
N ASN A 43 44.03 -0.69 9.03
CA ASN A 43 45.36 -0.76 9.63
C ASN A 43 45.37 -0.07 11.00
N ASP A 44 45.75 -0.83 12.02
CA ASP A 44 46.39 -0.39 13.27
C ASP A 44 47.90 -0.16 13.01
N PRO A 45 48.61 0.59 13.88
CA PRO A 45 49.49 -0.09 14.85
C PRO A 45 49.67 0.59 16.23
N SER A 46 50.09 -0.26 17.18
CA SER A 46 50.76 -0.03 18.47
C SER A 46 52.07 0.79 18.33
N GLU A 47 52.74 1.38 19.35
CA GLU A 47 53.23 0.81 20.63
C GLU A 47 53.97 1.90 21.49
N ASN A 48 54.27 1.54 22.76
CA ASN A 48 54.98 2.21 23.90
C ASN A 48 56.32 2.97 23.59
N SER A 49 57.03 3.74 24.45
CA SER A 49 57.36 3.70 25.90
C SER A 49 58.18 4.93 26.37
N ASP A 50 58.06 5.29 27.66
CA ASP A 50 59.06 5.71 28.68
C ASP A 50 60.09 6.88 28.54
N THR A 51 60.06 7.73 29.60
CA THR A 51 60.95 8.78 30.20
C THR A 51 62.42 8.36 30.54
N PRO A 52 63.36 9.18 31.16
CA PRO A 52 63.27 10.44 31.97
C PRO A 52 64.43 11.52 31.90
N ALA A 53 64.27 12.62 32.69
CA ALA A 53 65.27 13.37 33.53
C ALA A 53 65.79 14.82 33.19
N GLU A 54 65.25 15.83 33.92
CA GLU A 54 65.81 16.96 34.75
C GLU A 54 67.07 17.84 34.38
N PRO A 55 67.37 19.01 35.06
CA PRO A 55 66.65 19.86 36.05
C PRO A 55 66.77 21.42 35.85
N VAL A 56 66.20 22.23 36.77
CA VAL A 56 66.68 23.51 37.41
C VAL A 56 65.46 24.27 38.00
N GLY A 57 65.23 24.30 39.32
CA GLY A 57 65.56 25.41 40.26
C GLY A 57 64.67 26.66 40.09
N THR A 58 64.02 27.30 41.07
CA THR A 58 64.17 27.35 42.53
C THR A 58 62.93 28.01 43.20
N LYS A 59 62.74 27.68 44.49
CA LYS A 59 62.15 28.45 45.62
C LYS A 59 60.67 28.26 46.03
N GLN A 60 60.61 27.64 47.21
CA GLN A 60 59.54 27.48 48.21
C GLN A 60 59.21 28.81 48.92
N HIS A 61 57.97 29.03 49.37
CA HIS A 61 57.53 28.73 50.75
C HIS A 61 56.01 28.93 50.97
N THR A 62 55.45 27.97 51.69
CA THR A 62 54.06 27.60 52.05
C THR A 62 53.62 28.31 53.37
N PRO A 63 52.40 28.12 53.94
CA PRO A 63 51.32 27.23 53.54
C PRO A 63 49.89 27.81 53.50
N GLU A 64 49.12 27.25 52.59
CA GLU A 64 47.65 27.29 52.54
C GLU A 64 47.14 25.92 53.02
N ILE A 65 46.15 25.89 53.91
CA ILE A 65 45.30 24.71 54.11
C ILE A 65 44.15 24.86 53.12
N THR A 66 44.28 24.19 51.98
CA THR A 66 43.30 24.18 50.90
C THR A 66 42.40 22.95 51.04
N GLU A 67 41.12 23.13 51.33
CA GLU A 67 40.09 22.12 51.07
C GLU A 67 39.54 22.40 49.66
N SER A 68 40.30 21.99 48.65
CA SER A 68 39.92 22.05 47.24
C SER A 68 39.00 20.89 46.92
N ALA A 69 37.69 21.12 46.98
CA ALA A 69 36.72 20.24 46.35
C ALA A 69 36.84 20.41 44.82
N ALA A 70 37.71 19.59 44.23
CA ALA A 70 37.80 19.42 42.79
C ALA A 70 36.41 19.09 42.25
N LYS A 71 35.83 20.02 41.47
CA LYS A 71 34.70 19.73 40.58
C LYS A 71 35.18 18.70 39.57
N SER A 72 34.99 17.42 39.90
CA SER A 72 34.98 16.35 38.93
C SER A 72 33.90 16.68 37.91
N ALA A 73 34.31 17.07 36.70
CA ALA A 73 33.41 17.11 35.57
C ALA A 73 32.79 15.71 35.44
N PRO A 74 31.46 15.57 35.43
CA PRO A 74 30.85 14.28 35.18
C PRO A 74 31.34 13.82 33.81
N LEU A 75 31.90 12.62 33.74
CA LEU A 75 32.02 11.89 32.49
C LEU A 75 30.59 11.79 31.93
N VAL A 76 30.25 12.68 31.00
CA VAL A 76 28.98 12.62 30.29
C VAL A 76 29.07 11.36 29.44
N GLU A 77 28.49 10.27 29.93
CA GLU A 77 28.28 9.09 29.11
C GLU A 77 27.60 9.57 27.81
N PRO A 78 28.13 9.20 26.63
CA PRO A 78 27.53 9.65 25.38
C PRO A 78 26.10 9.11 25.34
N SER A 79 25.13 10.01 25.52
CA SER A 79 23.73 9.63 25.40
C SER A 79 23.53 9.10 23.98
N LEU A 80 23.18 7.82 23.87
CA LEU A 80 22.92 7.18 22.57
C LEU A 80 21.85 7.93 21.77
N LEU A 81 21.01 8.71 22.46
CA LEU A 81 19.98 9.56 21.90
C LEU A 81 20.40 11.03 22.01
N LYS A 82 20.20 11.77 20.92
CA LYS A 82 20.29 13.24 20.88
C LYS A 82 18.88 13.83 20.86
N PRO A 83 18.68 15.04 21.41
CA PRO A 83 17.43 15.76 21.25
C PRO A 83 17.06 15.88 19.76
N ASP A 84 15.76 15.79 19.46
CA ASP A 84 15.24 15.94 18.11
C ASP A 84 15.52 17.35 17.58
N ASP A 85 16.16 17.43 16.42
CA ASP A 85 16.62 18.67 15.79
C ASP A 85 15.55 19.32 14.89
N ARG A 86 14.37 18.71 14.79
CA ARG A 86 13.29 19.22 13.95
C ARG A 86 12.70 20.51 14.53
N GLU A 87 12.75 21.56 13.72
CA GLU A 87 12.06 22.81 14.02
C GLU A 87 10.54 22.62 14.00
N LYS A 88 9.87 23.22 14.99
CA LYS A 88 8.41 23.20 15.14
C LYS A 88 7.83 24.53 14.70
N ILE A 89 6.94 24.50 13.72
CA ILE A 89 6.24 25.66 13.19
C ILE A 89 4.75 25.48 13.50
N SER A 90 4.15 26.43 14.21
CA SER A 90 2.74 26.35 14.59
C SER A 90 1.96 27.61 14.25
N ASP A 91 0.68 27.43 13.91
CA ASP A 91 -0.31 28.52 13.75
C ASP A 91 0.07 29.55 12.67
N GLN A 92 0.67 29.08 11.57
CA GLN A 92 1.10 29.94 10.48
C GLN A 92 0.34 29.67 9.18
N TRP A 93 0.24 30.71 8.35
CA TRP A 93 -0.29 30.59 7.01
C TRP A 93 0.85 30.74 5.99
N VAL A 94 0.86 29.88 4.96
CA VAL A 94 1.75 30.00 3.80
C VAL A 94 1.32 31.22 2.98
N ASN A 95 1.92 32.37 3.29
CA ASN A 95 1.58 33.65 2.68
C ASN A 95 2.56 33.99 1.56
N VAL A 96 2.27 33.49 0.36
CA VAL A 96 3.04 33.80 -0.85
C VAL A 96 2.12 34.47 -1.86
N ALA A 97 2.48 35.70 -2.27
CA ALA A 97 1.68 36.53 -3.18
C ALA A 97 1.44 35.84 -4.54
N SER A 98 2.43 35.11 -5.05
CA SER A 98 2.34 34.36 -6.30
C SER A 98 1.47 33.10 -6.23
N LYS A 99 1.03 32.69 -5.03
CA LYS A 99 0.39 31.38 -4.77
C LYS A 99 1.21 30.19 -5.28
N LYS A 100 2.52 30.36 -5.43
CA LYS A 100 3.42 29.36 -6.00
C LYS A 100 4.75 29.35 -5.26
N ILE A 101 5.18 28.16 -4.85
CA ILE A 101 6.49 27.90 -4.24
C ILE A 101 7.18 26.86 -5.10
N GLU A 102 8.40 27.15 -5.55
CA GLU A 102 9.14 26.27 -6.46
C GLU A 102 10.55 25.98 -5.94
N ASN A 103 11.02 24.75 -6.13
CA ASN A 103 12.39 24.32 -5.87
C ASN A 103 12.88 24.53 -4.43
N ASP A 104 11.96 24.62 -3.48
CA ASP A 104 12.29 24.77 -2.06
C ASP A 104 12.65 23.42 -1.44
N GLN A 105 13.93 23.26 -1.08
CA GLN A 105 14.45 22.02 -0.48
C GLN A 105 14.68 22.13 1.03
N LYS A 106 14.37 23.26 1.67
CA LYS A 106 14.81 23.56 3.05
C LYS A 106 13.69 23.99 3.98
N THR A 107 12.78 24.84 3.52
CA THR A 107 11.77 25.50 4.38
C THR A 107 10.89 24.48 5.09
N PHE A 108 10.45 23.46 4.36
CA PHE A 108 9.56 22.42 4.89
C PHE A 108 10.26 21.09 5.12
N HIS A 109 11.59 21.01 4.99
CA HIS A 109 12.35 19.79 5.13
C HIS A 109 12.61 19.47 6.61
N ARG A 110 12.26 18.25 7.06
CA ARG A 110 12.42 17.78 8.44
C ARG A 110 11.83 18.75 9.47
N LYS A 111 10.54 19.09 9.32
CA LYS A 111 9.82 19.98 10.23
C LYS A 111 8.71 19.25 10.98
N VAL A 112 8.23 19.88 12.04
CA VAL A 112 6.93 19.58 12.63
C VAL A 112 6.04 20.79 12.40
N LEU A 113 5.04 20.63 11.52
CA LEU A 113 4.06 21.66 11.20
C LEU A 113 2.78 21.37 11.96
N THR A 114 2.34 22.31 12.80
CA THR A 114 1.12 22.17 13.60
C THR A 114 0.15 23.30 13.30
N ARG A 115 -1.05 22.99 12.79
CA ARG A 115 -2.05 24.00 12.39
C ARG A 115 -1.51 25.00 11.36
N VAL A 116 -0.59 24.56 10.51
CA VAL A 116 -0.12 25.36 9.37
C VAL A 116 -1.13 25.26 8.24
N SER A 117 -1.41 26.39 7.60
CA SER A 117 -2.45 26.51 6.58
C SER A 117 -1.89 26.98 5.23
N ALA A 118 -2.29 26.33 4.15
CA ALA A 118 -2.14 26.78 2.78
C ALA A 118 -3.45 26.51 2.02
N LYS A 119 -3.91 27.48 1.22
CA LYS A 119 -5.11 27.31 0.40
C LYS A 119 -4.85 27.81 -1.00
N LYS A 120 -5.13 26.97 -1.99
CA LYS A 120 -4.90 27.27 -3.42
C LYS A 120 -3.45 27.70 -3.69
N VAL A 121 -2.50 26.94 -3.14
CA VAL A 121 -1.06 27.16 -3.35
C VAL A 121 -0.50 25.99 -4.15
N THR A 122 0.31 26.29 -5.16
CA THR A 122 1.06 25.30 -5.92
C THR A 122 2.46 25.17 -5.33
N PHE A 123 2.82 23.96 -4.94
CA PHE A 123 4.17 23.57 -4.52
C PHE A 123 4.77 22.74 -5.65
N LYS A 124 5.84 23.22 -6.27
CA LYS A 124 6.53 22.52 -7.36
C LYS A 124 7.95 22.15 -6.96
N ASN A 125 8.30 20.88 -7.04
CA ASN A 125 9.63 20.38 -6.66
C ASN A 125 10.04 20.87 -5.26
N VAL A 126 9.12 20.75 -4.29
CA VAL A 126 9.34 21.14 -2.90
C VAL A 126 9.62 19.90 -2.05
N SER A 127 10.57 20.00 -1.12
CA SER A 127 10.89 18.92 -0.20
C SER A 127 10.19 19.08 1.14
N PHE A 128 9.31 18.13 1.43
CA PHE A 128 8.70 17.91 2.75
C PHE A 128 9.33 16.70 3.45
N PHE A 129 10.50 16.23 3.01
CA PHE A 129 11.14 15.01 3.51
C PHE A 129 11.13 14.93 5.05
N GLN A 130 10.61 13.81 5.58
CA GLN A 130 10.50 13.54 7.02
C GLN A 130 9.75 14.61 7.84
N THR A 131 8.80 15.31 7.22
CA THR A 131 7.98 16.31 7.90
C THR A 131 6.71 15.72 8.47
N VAL A 132 6.37 16.16 9.69
CA VAL A 132 5.12 15.83 10.35
C VAL A 132 4.14 16.98 10.13
N PHE A 133 2.97 16.66 9.60
CA PHE A 133 1.84 17.57 9.48
C PHE A 133 0.81 17.16 10.53
N ASP A 134 0.54 18.05 11.47
CA ASP A 134 -0.41 17.84 12.55
C ASP A 134 -1.49 18.92 12.49
N THR A 135 -2.73 18.49 12.22
CA THR A 135 -3.90 19.37 12.17
C THR A 135 -3.73 20.50 11.15
N CYS A 136 -3.02 20.22 10.05
CA CYS A 136 -2.72 21.19 9.01
C CYS A 136 -3.86 21.31 7.98
N TYR A 137 -4.00 22.50 7.37
CA TYR A 137 -5.03 22.78 6.35
C TYR A 137 -4.37 23.11 5.01
N PHE A 138 -4.29 22.16 4.08
CA PHE A 138 -3.69 22.30 2.76
C PHE A 138 -4.71 21.94 1.66
N SER A 139 -5.84 22.64 1.62
CA SER A 139 -6.92 22.36 0.66
C SER A 139 -6.76 23.10 -0.67
N TYR A 140 -7.20 22.45 -1.76
CA TYR A 140 -7.08 22.95 -3.13
C TYR A 140 -5.63 23.24 -3.56
N CYS A 141 -4.66 22.55 -2.98
CA CYS A 141 -3.25 22.72 -3.28
C CYS A 141 -2.80 21.77 -4.40
N VAL A 142 -1.84 22.19 -5.20
CA VAL A 142 -1.20 21.32 -6.20
C VAL A 142 0.21 21.04 -5.74
N PHE A 143 0.50 19.78 -5.45
CA PHE A 143 1.84 19.30 -5.12
C PHE A 143 2.42 18.61 -6.34
N ASP A 144 3.17 19.35 -7.14
CA ASP A 144 3.82 18.84 -8.35
C ASP A 144 5.25 18.42 -8.03
N SER A 145 5.55 17.14 -8.24
CA SER A 145 6.90 16.58 -8.11
C SER A 145 7.52 16.80 -6.73
N CYS A 146 6.69 16.83 -5.68
CA CYS A 146 7.15 17.07 -4.30
C CYS A 146 7.64 15.78 -3.62
N ASN A 147 8.56 15.96 -2.68
CA ASN A 147 9.13 14.86 -1.90
C ASN A 147 8.44 14.74 -0.53
N PHE A 148 7.61 13.71 -0.35
CA PHE A 148 6.95 13.39 0.91
C PHE A 148 7.56 12.16 1.62
N ILE A 149 8.77 11.73 1.24
CA ILE A 149 9.35 10.51 1.81
C ILE A 149 9.46 10.64 3.34
N GLY A 150 8.92 9.65 4.06
CA GLY A 150 8.89 9.60 5.51
C GLY A 150 7.97 10.63 6.19
N CYS A 151 7.05 11.24 5.45
CA CYS A 151 6.08 12.18 6.03
C CYS A 151 5.03 11.47 6.89
N ARG A 152 4.44 12.22 7.81
CA ARG A 152 3.25 11.79 8.56
C ARG A 152 2.20 12.88 8.54
N PHE A 153 1.00 12.55 8.07
CA PHE A 153 -0.16 13.42 8.08
C PHE A 153 -1.14 12.95 9.15
N VAL A 154 -1.39 13.79 10.15
CA VAL A 154 -2.29 13.52 11.26
C VAL A 154 -3.36 14.58 11.30
N ALA A 155 -4.63 14.18 11.23
CA ALA A 155 -5.78 15.07 11.33
C ALA A 155 -5.74 16.27 10.34
N CYS A 156 -5.13 16.08 9.16
CA CYS A 156 -4.96 17.15 8.18
C CYS A 156 -6.17 17.24 7.23
N ASN A 157 -6.31 18.40 6.59
CA ASN A 157 -7.24 18.59 5.48
C ASN A 157 -6.46 18.84 4.18
N LEU A 158 -6.48 17.86 3.28
CA LEU A 158 -5.90 17.86 1.94
C LEU A 158 -6.98 17.76 0.86
N ASN A 159 -8.24 18.10 1.17
CA ASN A 159 -9.35 17.99 0.21
C ASN A 159 -9.07 18.83 -1.05
N GLN A 160 -9.40 18.25 -2.20
CA GLN A 160 -9.22 18.86 -3.52
C GLN A 160 -7.77 19.17 -3.86
N SER A 161 -6.81 18.56 -3.14
CA SER A 161 -5.40 18.69 -3.43
C SER A 161 -4.90 17.53 -4.29
N THR A 162 -4.01 17.83 -5.23
CA THR A 162 -3.47 16.84 -6.18
C THR A 162 -1.97 16.66 -5.98
N PHE A 163 -1.48 15.46 -6.35
CA PHE A 163 -0.09 15.04 -6.05
C PHE A 163 0.65 14.47 -7.28
N PRO A 164 0.62 15.12 -8.47
CA PRO A 164 1.31 14.60 -9.65
C PRO A 164 2.81 14.46 -9.41
N GLY A 165 3.40 13.31 -9.75
CA GLY A 165 4.84 13.07 -9.65
C GLY A 165 5.42 13.05 -8.23
N CYS A 166 4.56 13.07 -7.19
CA CYS A 166 5.01 13.10 -5.81
C CYS A 166 5.59 11.75 -5.34
N LYS A 167 6.52 11.81 -4.38
CA LYS A 167 7.15 10.62 -3.78
C LYS A 167 6.62 10.39 -2.36
N PHE A 168 5.95 9.26 -2.15
CA PHE A 168 5.31 8.92 -0.87
C PHE A 168 5.96 7.74 -0.12
N ASP A 169 7.20 7.39 -0.42
CA ASP A 169 7.88 6.28 0.26
C ASP A 169 7.84 6.48 1.78
N TYR A 170 7.37 5.47 2.51
CA TYR A 170 7.24 5.50 3.97
C TYR A 170 6.32 6.60 4.52
N THR A 171 5.44 7.19 3.70
CA THR A 171 4.44 8.16 4.19
C THR A 171 3.31 7.46 4.93
N ILE A 172 2.80 8.09 5.97
CA ILE A 172 1.67 7.62 6.78
C ILE A 172 0.57 8.68 6.81
N PHE A 173 -0.68 8.24 6.70
CA PHE A 173 -1.89 9.07 6.83
C PHE A 173 -2.75 8.54 7.98
N GLU A 174 -3.17 9.45 8.85
CA GLU A 174 -4.03 9.17 10.01
C GLU A 174 -5.09 10.26 10.14
N ARG A 175 -6.38 9.89 10.15
CA ARG A 175 -7.53 10.80 10.27
C ARG A 175 -7.46 12.04 9.36
N THR A 176 -6.82 11.90 8.20
CA THR A 176 -6.56 12.98 7.25
C THR A 176 -7.56 12.93 6.11
N GLN A 177 -8.20 14.06 5.84
CA GLN A 177 -9.12 14.23 4.71
C GLN A 177 -8.28 14.37 3.44
N VAL A 178 -8.36 13.42 2.51
CA VAL A 178 -7.60 13.41 1.26
C VAL A 178 -8.40 12.64 0.22
N ASP A 179 -8.39 13.09 -1.03
CA ASP A 179 -9.17 12.42 -2.09
C ASP A 179 -8.50 11.12 -2.56
N ASP A 180 -9.27 10.18 -3.14
CA ASP A 180 -8.78 8.86 -3.59
C ASP A 180 -7.80 8.94 -4.77
N GLU A 181 -7.72 10.09 -5.45
CA GLU A 181 -6.75 10.35 -6.52
C GLU A 181 -5.29 10.19 -6.04
N ILE A 182 -5.01 10.38 -4.75
CA ILE A 182 -3.67 10.16 -4.19
C ILE A 182 -3.17 8.73 -4.38
N LEU A 183 -4.07 7.75 -4.57
CA LEU A 183 -3.71 6.37 -4.89
C LEU A 183 -2.93 6.24 -6.21
N SER A 184 -3.11 7.19 -7.14
CA SER A 184 -2.34 7.26 -8.38
C SER A 184 -0.87 7.65 -8.16
N ALA A 185 -0.57 8.32 -7.05
CA ALA A 185 0.78 8.69 -6.64
C ALA A 185 1.47 7.60 -5.78
N ALA A 186 0.96 6.35 -5.84
CA ALA A 186 1.54 5.27 -5.07
C ALA A 186 3.01 5.01 -5.45
N PRO A 187 3.89 4.67 -4.48
CA PRO A 187 5.28 4.36 -4.76
C PRO A 187 5.46 3.26 -5.82
N GLU A 188 6.53 3.36 -6.61
CA GLU A 188 6.84 2.39 -7.66
C GLU A 188 7.16 1.01 -7.08
N ARG A 189 7.92 0.95 -5.98
CA ARG A 189 8.31 -0.30 -5.32
C ARG A 189 7.11 -0.98 -4.67
N ASN A 190 6.84 -2.24 -5.05
CA ASN A 190 5.64 -2.98 -4.64
C ASN A 190 5.48 -3.13 -3.12
N ASN A 191 6.58 -3.35 -2.39
CA ASN A 191 6.56 -3.41 -0.92
C ASN A 191 6.15 -2.07 -0.28
N LEU A 192 6.45 -0.95 -0.92
CA LEU A 192 6.05 0.39 -0.46
C LEU A 192 4.64 0.73 -0.91
N LYS A 193 4.27 0.40 -2.15
CA LYS A 193 2.90 0.49 -2.66
C LYS A 193 1.91 -0.22 -1.74
N LEU A 194 2.24 -1.43 -1.31
CA LEU A 194 1.45 -2.19 -0.34
C LEU A 194 1.24 -1.41 0.98
N LYS A 195 2.31 -0.87 1.56
CA LYS A 195 2.23 -0.10 2.81
C LYS A 195 1.45 1.21 2.63
N PHE A 196 1.66 1.88 1.52
CA PHE A 196 0.99 3.12 1.14
C PHE A 196 -0.53 2.91 0.98
N ALA A 197 -0.94 1.91 0.21
CA ALA A 197 -2.35 1.57 0.05
C ALA A 197 -3.00 1.19 1.39
N ARG A 198 -2.30 0.42 2.23
CA ARG A 198 -2.78 0.04 3.56
C ARG A 198 -2.98 1.24 4.49
N THR A 199 -2.02 2.18 4.55
CA THR A 199 -2.20 3.38 5.39
C THR A 199 -3.37 4.22 4.92
N LEU A 200 -3.56 4.37 3.61
CA LEU A 200 -4.69 5.11 3.06
C LEU A 200 -6.01 4.40 3.33
N ARG A 201 -6.09 3.07 3.17
CA ARG A 201 -7.28 2.30 3.51
C ARG A 201 -7.69 2.51 4.97
N MET A 202 -6.75 2.40 5.90
CA MET A 202 -7.02 2.62 7.32
C MET A 202 -7.44 4.07 7.61
N ASN A 203 -6.80 5.04 6.96
CA ASN A 203 -7.16 6.44 7.04
C ASN A 203 -8.59 6.69 6.56
N TYR A 204 -8.97 6.20 5.37
CA TYR A 204 -10.32 6.34 4.82
C TYR A 204 -11.36 5.69 5.72
N GLN A 205 -11.03 4.55 6.33
CA GLN A 205 -11.91 3.90 7.30
C GLN A 205 -12.11 4.76 8.55
N GLN A 206 -11.06 5.41 9.05
CA GLN A 206 -11.15 6.30 10.23
C GLN A 206 -12.01 7.54 9.98
N ILE A 207 -12.00 8.08 8.76
CA ILE A 207 -12.79 9.27 8.40
C ILE A 207 -14.18 8.92 7.86
N GLY A 208 -14.51 7.63 7.71
CA GLY A 208 -15.82 7.16 7.22
C GLY A 208 -16.01 7.24 5.71
N ASP A 209 -14.95 7.38 4.91
CA ASP A 209 -15.04 7.43 3.45
C ASP A 209 -15.04 6.02 2.84
N ALA A 210 -16.22 5.41 2.78
CA ALA A 210 -16.40 4.07 2.26
C ALA A 210 -16.02 3.91 0.78
N LYS A 211 -16.19 4.95 -0.04
CA LYS A 211 -15.84 4.90 -1.47
C LYS A 211 -14.32 4.77 -1.62
N SER A 212 -13.58 5.64 -0.94
CA SER A 212 -12.11 5.65 -0.99
C SER A 212 -11.51 4.42 -0.30
N VAL A 213 -12.15 3.88 0.75
CA VAL A 213 -11.79 2.56 1.31
C VAL A 213 -11.79 1.47 0.24
N ASN A 214 -12.86 1.36 -0.56
CA ASN A 214 -12.96 0.32 -1.58
C ASN A 214 -11.88 0.48 -2.67
N ARG A 215 -11.56 1.72 -3.05
CA ARG A 215 -10.49 2.01 -4.02
C ARG A 215 -9.11 1.63 -3.46
N ALA A 216 -8.83 1.98 -2.21
CA ALA A 216 -7.57 1.62 -1.55
C ALA A 216 -7.41 0.10 -1.37
N ILE A 217 -8.50 -0.63 -1.10
CA ILE A 217 -8.49 -2.09 -1.01
C ILE A 217 -8.05 -2.73 -2.32
N VAL A 218 -8.53 -2.25 -3.47
CA VAL A 218 -8.14 -2.78 -4.78
C VAL A 218 -6.62 -2.66 -4.97
N VAL A 219 -6.08 -1.46 -4.74
CA VAL A 219 -4.63 -1.21 -4.84
C VAL A 219 -3.85 -2.05 -3.82
N GLU A 220 -4.36 -2.21 -2.59
CA GLU A 220 -3.72 -3.05 -1.57
C GLU A 220 -3.70 -4.53 -1.97
N LEU A 221 -4.78 -5.07 -2.53
CA LEU A 221 -4.87 -6.46 -2.98
C LEU A 221 -3.91 -6.74 -4.15
N GLU A 222 -3.87 -5.86 -5.15
CA GLU A 222 -2.93 -5.95 -6.27
C GLU A 222 -1.47 -5.92 -5.79
N ALA A 223 -1.14 -4.97 -4.91
CA ALA A 223 0.20 -4.88 -4.34
C ALA A 223 0.55 -6.08 -3.44
N THR A 224 -0.44 -6.64 -2.73
CA THR A 224 -0.26 -7.85 -1.89
C THR A 224 0.06 -9.06 -2.76
N GLU A 225 -0.65 -9.25 -3.86
CA GLU A 225 -0.40 -10.34 -4.79
C GLU A 225 1.05 -10.31 -5.29
N ILE A 226 1.47 -9.14 -5.81
CA ILE A 226 2.80 -8.96 -6.38
C ILE A 226 3.86 -9.15 -5.30
N PHE A 227 3.66 -8.56 -4.12
CA PHE A 227 4.57 -8.71 -2.99
C PHE A 227 4.76 -10.17 -2.57
N LEU A 228 3.66 -10.93 -2.44
CA LEU A 228 3.71 -12.33 -2.07
C LEU A 228 4.44 -13.14 -3.15
N LYS A 229 4.11 -12.94 -4.43
CA LYS A 229 4.79 -13.59 -5.56
C LYS A 229 6.29 -13.33 -5.52
N GLU A 230 6.70 -12.06 -5.43
CA GLU A 230 8.11 -11.69 -5.39
C GLU A 230 8.82 -12.26 -4.15
N SER A 231 8.16 -12.31 -3.00
CA SER A 231 8.78 -12.76 -1.75
C SER A 231 9.27 -14.21 -1.76
N TRP A 232 8.67 -15.07 -2.58
CA TRP A 232 9.10 -16.47 -2.73
C TRP A 232 9.84 -16.74 -4.05
N SER A 233 9.59 -15.97 -5.11
CA SER A 233 10.15 -16.24 -6.46
C SER A 233 11.25 -15.27 -6.90
N SER A 234 11.27 -14.02 -6.42
CA SER A 234 12.17 -12.99 -6.93
C SER A 234 13.62 -13.17 -6.46
N ASN A 235 14.53 -12.66 -7.29
CA ASN A 235 15.96 -12.52 -7.03
C ASN A 235 16.36 -11.15 -6.47
N SER A 236 15.42 -10.23 -6.26
CA SER A 236 15.76 -8.91 -5.70
C SER A 236 16.47 -9.00 -4.35
N ASP A 237 17.46 -8.13 -4.14
CA ASP A 237 18.23 -8.06 -2.89
C ASP A 237 17.35 -7.94 -1.64
N TYR A 238 16.30 -7.12 -1.71
CA TYR A 238 15.38 -6.91 -0.60
C TYR A 238 14.72 -8.22 -0.14
N HIS A 239 14.10 -8.97 -1.06
CA HIS A 239 13.42 -10.22 -0.72
C HIS A 239 14.40 -11.33 -0.35
N ARG A 240 15.60 -11.35 -0.95
CA ARG A 240 16.65 -12.34 -0.64
C ARG A 240 17.24 -12.14 0.75
N LYS A 241 17.47 -10.90 1.17
CA LYS A 241 17.92 -10.57 2.53
C LYS A 241 16.82 -10.82 3.57
N LYS A 242 15.55 -10.56 3.22
CA LYS A 242 14.42 -10.67 4.15
C LYS A 242 13.92 -12.11 4.35
N TYR A 243 13.87 -12.91 3.28
CA TYR A 243 13.31 -14.27 3.32
C TYR A 243 14.35 -15.29 2.87
N VAL A 244 14.93 -15.98 3.86
CA VAL A 244 16.02 -16.96 3.67
C VAL A 244 15.51 -18.37 3.95
N GLY A 245 16.00 -19.35 3.17
CA GLY A 245 15.74 -20.78 3.36
C GLY A 245 14.25 -21.14 3.34
N LEU A 246 13.81 -21.90 4.35
CA LEU A 246 12.43 -22.37 4.51
C LEU A 246 11.39 -21.23 4.57
N SER A 247 11.81 -20.02 4.97
CA SER A 247 10.91 -18.85 4.98
C SER A 247 10.31 -18.57 3.59
N ARG A 248 11.03 -18.87 2.50
CA ARG A 248 10.52 -18.69 1.15
C ARG A 248 9.44 -19.71 0.77
N VAL A 249 9.58 -20.94 1.25
CA VAL A 249 8.56 -22.00 1.05
C VAL A 249 7.26 -21.58 1.77
N TRP A 250 7.37 -21.03 2.97
CA TRP A 250 6.21 -20.45 3.67
C TRP A 250 5.59 -19.27 2.91
N GLN A 251 6.40 -18.40 2.30
CA GLN A 251 5.89 -17.32 1.46
C GLN A 251 5.21 -17.84 0.18
N PHE A 252 5.65 -18.96 -0.39
CA PHE A 252 4.96 -19.64 -1.48
C PHE A 252 3.57 -20.11 -1.05
N PHE A 253 3.44 -20.78 0.10
CA PHE A 253 2.13 -21.21 0.60
C PHE A 253 1.19 -20.04 0.88
N LYS A 254 1.69 -18.92 1.43
CA LYS A 254 0.88 -17.70 1.59
C LYS A 254 0.41 -17.13 0.25
N TRP A 255 1.25 -17.18 -0.77
CA TRP A 255 0.86 -16.76 -2.11
C TRP A 255 -0.22 -17.67 -2.71
N VAL A 256 -0.08 -18.99 -2.56
CA VAL A 256 -1.10 -19.97 -2.98
C VAL A 256 -2.41 -19.76 -2.23
N GLU A 257 -2.36 -19.60 -0.91
CA GLU A 257 -3.53 -19.29 -0.08
C GLU A 257 -4.23 -18.02 -0.58
N PHE A 258 -3.48 -16.94 -0.76
CA PHE A 258 -4.01 -15.67 -1.28
C PHE A 258 -4.67 -15.85 -2.66
N LYS A 259 -4.06 -16.62 -3.56
CA LYS A 259 -4.61 -16.91 -4.89
C LYS A 259 -5.87 -17.77 -4.83
N THR A 260 -5.89 -18.79 -3.97
CA THR A 260 -7.08 -19.63 -3.76
C THR A 260 -8.22 -18.80 -3.19
N LEU A 261 -7.97 -17.95 -2.20
CA LEU A 261 -8.97 -17.03 -1.66
C LEU A 261 -9.44 -16.05 -2.74
N ASP A 262 -8.54 -15.42 -3.51
CA ASP A 262 -8.94 -14.55 -4.61
C ASP A 262 -9.83 -15.28 -5.62
N PHE A 263 -9.50 -16.52 -5.97
CA PHE A 263 -10.30 -17.32 -6.88
C PHE A 263 -11.69 -17.64 -6.30
N VAL A 264 -11.75 -18.15 -5.06
CA VAL A 264 -13.00 -18.63 -4.45
C VAL A 264 -14.00 -17.49 -4.21
N TRP A 265 -13.56 -16.36 -3.65
CA TRP A 265 -14.47 -15.26 -3.28
C TRP A 265 -13.88 -13.85 -3.45
N GLY A 266 -12.78 -13.71 -4.19
CA GLY A 266 -12.13 -12.42 -4.43
C GLY A 266 -11.57 -11.77 -3.17
N ASN A 267 -10.94 -12.55 -2.30
CA ASN A 267 -10.46 -12.10 -0.99
C ASN A 267 -11.55 -11.41 -0.14
N GLY A 268 -12.82 -11.82 -0.31
CA GLY A 268 -13.96 -11.24 0.38
C GLY A 268 -14.41 -9.88 -0.16
N GLU A 269 -13.99 -9.47 -1.37
CA GLU A 269 -14.42 -8.23 -2.02
C GLU A 269 -15.29 -8.48 -3.27
N SER A 270 -15.38 -9.71 -3.79
CA SER A 270 -16.13 -9.99 -5.03
C SER A 270 -17.28 -10.98 -4.84
N VAL A 271 -18.51 -10.44 -4.81
CA VAL A 271 -19.76 -11.24 -4.89
C VAL A 271 -19.78 -12.10 -6.14
N GLY A 272 -19.36 -11.55 -7.29
CA GLY A 272 -19.36 -12.27 -8.57
C GLY A 272 -18.45 -13.51 -8.55
N LYS A 273 -17.23 -13.40 -8.00
CA LYS A 273 -16.34 -14.57 -7.86
C LYS A 273 -16.92 -15.62 -6.92
N LEU A 274 -17.57 -15.22 -5.83
CA LEU A 274 -18.23 -16.15 -4.91
C LEU A 274 -19.41 -16.87 -5.59
N LEU A 275 -20.28 -16.15 -6.29
CA LEU A 275 -21.41 -16.75 -7.03
C LEU A 275 -20.93 -17.75 -8.09
N ARG A 276 -19.84 -17.41 -8.81
CA ARG A 276 -19.18 -18.33 -9.75
C ARG A 276 -18.67 -19.59 -9.04
N SER A 277 -18.06 -19.47 -7.87
CA SER A 277 -17.59 -20.62 -7.10
C SER A 277 -18.75 -21.49 -6.59
N ILE A 278 -19.85 -20.89 -6.14
CA ILE A 278 -21.07 -21.62 -5.78
C ILE A 278 -21.65 -22.35 -6.99
N ALA A 279 -21.70 -21.71 -8.16
CA ALA A 279 -22.15 -22.35 -9.40
C ALA A 279 -21.27 -23.55 -9.79
N TRP A 280 -19.95 -23.45 -9.61
CA TRP A 280 -19.05 -24.59 -9.79
C TRP A 280 -19.33 -25.75 -8.83
N VAL A 281 -19.59 -25.47 -7.56
CA VAL A 281 -19.96 -26.51 -6.59
C VAL A 281 -21.29 -27.17 -6.99
N VAL A 282 -22.29 -26.38 -7.37
CA VAL A 282 -23.58 -26.90 -7.87
C VAL A 282 -23.39 -27.78 -9.11
N PHE A 283 -22.51 -27.39 -10.04
CA PHE A 283 -22.17 -28.20 -11.19
C PHE A 283 -21.53 -29.54 -10.80
N VAL A 284 -20.59 -29.54 -9.84
CA VAL A 284 -19.99 -30.77 -9.30
C VAL A 284 -21.03 -31.65 -8.60
N VAL A 285 -21.97 -31.07 -7.86
CA VAL A 285 -23.10 -31.83 -7.28
C VAL A 285 -23.93 -32.51 -8.38
N GLY A 286 -24.15 -31.86 -9.52
CA GLY A 286 -24.80 -32.46 -10.68
C GLY A 286 -24.04 -33.67 -11.25
N ILE A 287 -22.69 -33.58 -11.32
CA ILE A 287 -21.84 -34.72 -11.71
C ILE A 287 -21.93 -35.87 -10.70
N ILE A 288 -21.93 -35.56 -9.40
CA ILE A 288 -22.07 -36.58 -8.35
C ILE A 288 -23.44 -37.26 -8.45
N ASP A 289 -24.53 -36.49 -8.53
CA ASP A 289 -25.88 -37.04 -8.69
C ASP A 289 -25.99 -37.92 -9.96
N MET A 290 -25.37 -37.48 -11.06
CA MET A 290 -25.29 -38.25 -12.29
C MET A 290 -24.54 -39.59 -12.09
N ALA A 291 -23.39 -39.57 -11.42
CA ALA A 291 -22.56 -40.76 -11.21
C ALA A 291 -23.18 -41.80 -10.27
N TYR A 292 -23.96 -41.36 -9.28
CA TYR A 292 -24.61 -42.22 -8.28
C TYR A 292 -26.09 -42.50 -8.56
N SER A 293 -26.62 -41.96 -9.66
CA SER A 293 -27.93 -42.32 -10.19
C SER A 293 -27.89 -43.73 -10.75
N THR A 294 -28.36 -44.71 -9.98
CA THR A 294 -28.46 -46.10 -10.41
C THR A 294 -29.54 -46.26 -11.48
N GLY A 295 -29.14 -46.48 -12.74
CA GLY A 295 -30.02 -46.81 -13.86
C GLY A 295 -29.46 -46.34 -15.21
N ALA A 296 -29.68 -47.11 -16.28
CA ALA A 296 -29.37 -46.68 -17.64
C ALA A 296 -30.29 -45.51 -18.00
N LYS A 297 -29.79 -44.28 -17.91
CA LYS A 297 -30.53 -43.07 -18.28
C LYS A 297 -30.23 -42.71 -19.74
N PRO A 298 -31.24 -42.32 -20.54
CA PRO A 298 -30.98 -41.61 -21.79
C PRO A 298 -30.26 -40.29 -21.49
N PHE A 299 -29.64 -39.67 -22.50
CA PHE A 299 -28.90 -38.42 -22.34
C PHE A 299 -29.70 -37.31 -21.62
N THR A 300 -31.02 -37.27 -21.83
CA THR A 300 -31.95 -36.35 -21.15
C THR A 300 -32.00 -36.57 -19.63
N GLY A 301 -31.84 -37.81 -19.17
CA GLY A 301 -31.77 -38.13 -17.74
C GLY A 301 -30.47 -37.68 -17.07
N PHE A 302 -29.39 -37.49 -17.84
CA PHE A 302 -28.15 -36.88 -17.34
C PHE A 302 -28.29 -35.36 -17.20
N LEU A 303 -28.96 -34.69 -18.16
CA LEU A 303 -29.27 -33.26 -18.04
C LEU A 303 -30.15 -32.96 -16.82
N GLN A 304 -31.06 -33.88 -16.48
CA GLN A 304 -31.92 -33.75 -15.31
C GLN A 304 -31.12 -33.66 -13.99
N SER A 305 -29.96 -34.31 -13.89
CA SER A 305 -29.09 -34.21 -12.70
C SER A 305 -28.56 -32.78 -12.51
N PHE A 306 -28.22 -32.08 -13.58
CA PHE A 306 -27.80 -30.68 -13.51
C PHE A 306 -28.95 -29.71 -13.20
N VAL A 307 -30.17 -30.00 -13.70
CA VAL A 307 -31.37 -29.23 -13.34
C VAL A 307 -31.74 -29.41 -11.87
N THR A 308 -31.51 -30.61 -11.32
CA THR A 308 -31.85 -30.94 -9.93
C THR A 308 -30.73 -30.52 -8.95
N ALA A 309 -29.49 -30.36 -9.42
CA ALA A 309 -28.33 -30.04 -8.60
C ALA A 309 -28.48 -28.78 -7.71
N PRO A 310 -29.09 -27.66 -8.16
CA PRO A 310 -29.36 -26.53 -7.27
C PRO A 310 -30.25 -26.90 -6.09
N ALA A 311 -31.32 -27.68 -6.33
CA ALA A 311 -32.23 -28.11 -5.28
C ALA A 311 -31.57 -29.08 -4.29
N LEU A 312 -30.67 -29.95 -4.78
CA LEU A 312 -29.85 -30.83 -3.95
C LEU A 312 -28.83 -30.04 -3.12
N PHE A 313 -28.09 -29.14 -3.74
CA PHE A 313 -27.09 -28.31 -3.05
C PHE A 313 -27.71 -27.37 -2.02
N LEU A 314 -28.87 -26.77 -2.31
CA LEU A 314 -29.59 -25.93 -1.35
C LEU A 314 -30.27 -26.76 -0.25
N GLY A 315 -30.39 -28.08 -0.44
CA GLY A 315 -31.06 -28.99 0.49
C GLY A 315 -32.58 -28.89 0.47
N VAL A 316 -33.17 -28.38 -0.62
CA VAL A 316 -34.61 -28.43 -0.88
C VAL A 316 -35.03 -29.86 -1.18
N LYS A 317 -34.18 -30.60 -1.91
CA LYS A 317 -34.32 -32.03 -2.15
C LYS A 317 -33.23 -32.77 -1.38
N ALA A 318 -33.59 -33.90 -0.75
CA ALA A 318 -32.63 -34.77 -0.10
C ALA A 318 -31.63 -35.35 -1.12
N LEU A 319 -30.37 -35.47 -0.71
CA LEU A 319 -29.36 -36.21 -1.47
C LEU A 319 -29.76 -37.69 -1.56
N PRO A 320 -29.59 -38.35 -2.72
CA PRO A 320 -29.87 -39.78 -2.86
C PRO A 320 -29.09 -40.62 -1.84
N ASP A 321 -29.75 -41.67 -1.31
CA ASP A 321 -29.13 -42.61 -0.35
C ASP A 321 -27.94 -43.39 -0.94
N SER A 322 -27.83 -43.43 -2.28
CA SER A 322 -26.69 -44.02 -2.98
C SER A 322 -25.39 -43.21 -2.85
N ILE A 323 -25.47 -41.93 -2.45
CA ILE A 323 -24.29 -41.09 -2.25
C ILE A 323 -23.69 -41.40 -0.86
N PRO A 324 -22.38 -41.74 -0.80
CA PRO A 324 -21.70 -42.03 0.47
C PRO A 324 -21.86 -40.92 1.52
N PRO A 325 -22.04 -41.26 2.81
CA PRO A 325 -22.26 -40.28 3.87
C PRO A 325 -21.18 -39.18 3.96
N LEU A 326 -19.91 -39.52 3.69
CA LEU A 326 -18.81 -38.55 3.70
C LEU A 326 -18.96 -37.48 2.61
N LEU A 327 -19.39 -37.88 1.40
CA LEU A 327 -19.66 -36.93 0.31
C LEU A 327 -20.88 -36.06 0.62
N SER A 328 -21.94 -36.65 1.16
CA SER A 328 -23.13 -35.92 1.60
C SER A 328 -22.82 -34.90 2.70
N ALA A 329 -21.96 -35.27 3.65
CA ALA A 329 -21.45 -34.36 4.68
C ALA A 329 -20.60 -33.23 4.08
N GLY A 330 -19.73 -33.55 3.12
CA GLY A 330 -18.91 -32.56 2.40
C GLY A 330 -19.76 -31.54 1.62
N ILE A 331 -20.77 -32.00 0.88
CA ILE A 331 -21.72 -31.13 0.16
C ILE A 331 -22.45 -30.21 1.16
N SER A 332 -22.91 -30.78 2.27
CA SER A 332 -23.59 -30.02 3.33
C SER A 332 -22.67 -28.97 3.97
N ALA A 333 -21.40 -29.28 4.21
CA ALA A 333 -20.42 -28.34 4.71
C ALA A 333 -20.13 -27.21 3.72
N LEU A 334 -19.95 -27.53 2.43
CA LEU A 334 -19.76 -26.53 1.36
C LEU A 334 -20.97 -25.61 1.21
N ARG A 335 -22.19 -26.13 1.37
CA ARG A 335 -23.42 -25.32 1.42
C ARG A 335 -23.36 -24.30 2.56
N LEU A 336 -23.06 -24.75 3.78
CA LEU A 336 -22.99 -23.87 4.95
C LEU A 336 -21.90 -22.79 4.79
N LEU A 337 -20.72 -23.16 4.29
CA LEU A 337 -19.65 -22.22 3.98
C LEU A 337 -20.06 -21.21 2.92
N GLY A 338 -20.73 -21.66 1.85
CA GLY A 338 -21.25 -20.80 0.79
C GLY A 338 -22.22 -19.73 1.35
N PHE A 339 -23.16 -20.13 2.21
CA PHE A 339 -24.06 -19.17 2.86
C PHE A 339 -23.35 -18.24 3.84
N ALA A 340 -22.41 -18.75 4.64
CA ALA A 340 -21.63 -17.93 5.56
C ALA A 340 -20.84 -16.85 4.81
N PHE A 341 -20.16 -17.23 3.72
CA PHE A 341 -19.38 -16.34 2.88
C PHE A 341 -20.25 -15.31 2.15
N LEU A 342 -21.40 -15.73 1.63
CA LEU A 342 -22.34 -14.83 0.96
C LEU A 342 -22.87 -13.79 1.96
N THR A 343 -23.28 -14.24 3.14
CA THR A 343 -23.76 -13.37 4.22
C THR A 343 -22.68 -12.37 4.64
N ALA A 344 -21.44 -12.84 4.85
CA ALA A 344 -20.32 -11.97 5.24
C ALA A 344 -20.07 -10.86 4.22
N ILE A 345 -20.06 -11.19 2.91
CA ILE A 345 -19.85 -10.18 1.87
C ILE A 345 -21.03 -9.22 1.77
N LEU A 346 -22.27 -9.71 1.89
CA LEU A 346 -23.46 -8.84 1.85
C LEU A 346 -23.49 -7.87 3.03
N VAL A 347 -23.28 -8.36 4.25
CA VAL A 347 -23.21 -7.52 5.46
C VAL A 347 -22.12 -6.45 5.31
N LYS A 348 -20.94 -6.84 4.84
CA LYS A 348 -19.84 -5.91 4.58
C LYS A 348 -20.18 -4.86 3.51
N ARG A 349 -20.90 -5.23 2.46
CA ARG A 349 -21.29 -4.32 1.37
C ARG A 349 -22.37 -3.34 1.79
N PHE A 350 -23.34 -3.79 2.59
CA PHE A 350 -24.43 -2.94 3.09
C PHE A 350 -24.00 -2.09 4.29
N GLY A 351 -23.17 -2.60 5.19
CA GLY A 351 -22.68 -1.85 6.36
C GLY A 351 -21.62 -0.79 6.05
N ARG A 352 -21.13 -0.72 4.81
CA ARG A 352 -20.23 0.34 4.33
C ARG A 352 -20.99 1.50 3.65
N ARG A 353 -22.30 1.37 3.45
CA ARG A 353 -23.16 2.45 2.94
C ARG A 353 -23.87 3.10 4.11
#